data_AF-A0A0S8BMU3-F1
#
_entry.id   AF-A0A0S8BMU3-F1
#
_cell.length_a   1.000
_cell.length_b   1.000
_cell.length_c   1.000
_cell.angle_alpha   90.00
_cell.angle_beta   90.00
_cell.angle_gamma   90.00
#
_symmetry.space_group_name_H-M   'P 1'
#
loop_
_entity.id
_entity.type
_entity.pdbx_description
1 polymer ?
#
loop_
_entity_poly.entity_id
_entity_poly.type
_entity_poly.pdbx_seq_one_letter_code
_entity_poly.pdbx_strand_id
1 'polypeptide(L)'
;MKQLSLFLARALIVLVLLNHAIIARADWDHDEAKRLLESSDILSLEVILTKLRPRYPGKILDVELETKSDRIIYEVEIVGSDGVVHELYIDAKTGDILRSKVDD
;
A
#
# COMPACT_ATOMS: atom_id res chain seq x y z
N MET A 1 -46.49 15.21 17.22
CA MET A 1 -45.06 15.46 17.50
C MET A 1 -44.26 14.20 17.85
N LYS A 2 -44.83 13.15 18.49
CA LYS A 2 -44.09 11.91 18.83
C LYS A 2 -43.79 10.95 17.66
N GLN A 3 -44.54 11.03 16.56
CA GLN A 3 -44.29 10.21 15.36
C GLN A 3 -43.13 10.76 14.51
N LEU A 4 -42.90 12.08 14.52
CA LEU A 4 -41.83 12.72 13.77
C LEU A 4 -40.44 12.41 14.35
N SER A 5 -40.34 12.25 15.68
CA SER A 5 -39.11 11.83 16.35
C SER A 5 -38.73 10.36 16.10
N LEU A 6 -39.70 9.49 15.78
CA LEU A 6 -39.45 8.07 15.48
C LEU A 6 -38.85 7.86 14.08
N PHE A 7 -39.18 8.72 13.11
CA PHE A 7 -38.60 8.70 11.76
C PHE A 7 -37.17 9.28 11.72
N LEU A 8 -36.90 10.34 12.50
CA LEU A 8 -35.56 10.90 12.67
C LEU A 8 -34.58 9.92 13.33
N ALA A 9 -35.03 9.18 14.35
CA ALA A 9 -34.22 8.14 15.00
C ALA A 9 -33.93 6.94 14.07
N ARG A 10 -34.87 6.56 13.20
CA ARG A 10 -34.69 5.48 12.20
C ARG A 10 -33.79 5.88 11.04
N ALA A 11 -33.88 7.14 10.58
CA ALA A 11 -32.98 7.68 9.55
C ALA A 11 -31.52 7.74 10.04
N LEU A 12 -31.30 8.03 11.32
CA LEU A 12 -29.96 8.04 11.93
C LEU A 12 -29.35 6.62 12.03
N ILE A 13 -30.15 5.60 12.34
CA ILE A 13 -29.69 4.19 12.40
C ILE A 13 -29.31 3.67 11.00
N VAL A 14 -30.05 4.03 9.95
CA VAL A 14 -29.70 3.68 8.56
C VAL A 14 -28.41 4.39 8.12
N LEU A 15 -28.20 5.66 8.52
CA LEU A 15 -26.98 6.40 8.20
C LEU A 15 -25.74 5.85 8.94
N VAL A 16 -25.90 5.37 10.17
CA VAL A 16 -24.82 4.70 10.92
C VAL A 16 -24.49 3.33 10.31
N LEU A 17 -25.48 2.56 9.83
CA LEU A 17 -25.25 1.28 9.16
C LEU A 17 -24.62 1.44 7.76
N LEU A 18 -24.89 2.54 7.05
CA LEU A 18 -24.18 2.92 5.82
C LEU A 18 -22.72 3.34 6.04
N ASN A 19 -22.36 3.76 7.27
CA ASN A 19 -20.97 4.06 7.62
C ASN A 19 -20.13 2.82 7.98
N HIS A 20 -20.76 1.69 8.36
CA HIS A 20 -20.02 0.47 8.69
C HIS A 20 -19.44 -0.25 7.46
N ALA A 21 -19.88 0.12 6.25
CA ALA A 21 -19.32 -0.43 5.01
C ALA A 21 -17.95 0.19 4.63
N ILE A 22 -17.51 1.25 5.31
CA ILE A 22 -16.28 1.98 4.97
C ILE A 22 -15.09 1.53 5.84
N ILE A 23 -15.33 0.92 7.02
CA ILE A 23 -14.28 0.55 8.00
C ILE A 23 -13.76 -0.89 7.80
N ALA A 24 -13.67 -1.37 6.55
CA ALA A 24 -13.14 -2.71 6.26
C ALA A 24 -11.96 -2.70 5.26
N ARG A 25 -11.40 -1.52 4.95
CA ARG A 25 -10.34 -1.38 3.94
C ARG A 25 -8.92 -1.18 4.48
N ALA A 26 -8.73 -1.08 5.78
CA ALA A 26 -7.44 -0.72 6.37
C ALA A 26 -6.65 -1.90 6.98
N ASP A 27 -7.22 -3.11 7.03
CA ASP A 27 -6.64 -4.26 7.75
C ASP A 27 -6.40 -5.49 6.82
N TRP A 28 -6.41 -5.30 5.49
CA TRP A 28 -6.44 -6.39 4.48
C TRP A 28 -5.15 -6.53 3.63
N ASP A 29 -4.14 -5.66 3.77
CA ASP A 29 -3.05 -5.63 2.77
C ASP A 29 -2.04 -6.79 2.93
N HIS A 30 -1.69 -7.15 4.16
CA HIS A 30 -0.69 -8.20 4.42
C HIS A 30 -1.12 -9.60 3.93
N ASP A 31 -2.41 -9.92 4.02
CA ASP A 31 -2.93 -11.21 3.54
C ASP A 31 -2.87 -11.31 2.01
N GLU A 32 -3.01 -10.18 1.31
CA GLU A 32 -2.87 -10.14 -0.15
C GLU A 32 -1.42 -10.29 -0.58
N ALA A 33 -0.50 -9.52 0.01
CA ALA A 33 0.94 -9.66 -0.27
C ALA A 33 1.43 -11.10 -0.04
N LYS A 34 0.93 -11.76 1.02
CA LYS A 34 1.23 -13.17 1.30
C LYS A 34 0.68 -14.10 0.21
N ARG A 35 -0.59 -13.93 -0.18
CA ARG A 35 -1.21 -14.74 -1.24
C ARG A 35 -0.45 -14.63 -2.56
N LEU A 36 -0.09 -13.41 -2.96
CA LEU A 36 0.65 -13.13 -4.19
C LEU A 36 2.06 -13.75 -4.17
N LEU A 37 2.70 -13.78 -3.01
CA LEU A 37 4.00 -14.44 -2.84
C LEU A 37 3.85 -15.96 -2.93
N GLU A 38 2.84 -16.53 -2.25
CA GLU A 38 2.55 -17.97 -2.28
C GLU A 38 2.16 -18.47 -3.69
N SER A 39 1.45 -17.63 -4.48
CA SER A 39 1.12 -17.91 -5.88
C SER A 39 2.27 -17.66 -6.85
N SER A 40 3.41 -17.14 -6.38
CA SER A 40 4.56 -16.72 -7.21
C SER A 40 4.24 -15.61 -8.22
N ASP A 41 3.23 -14.79 -7.93
CA ASP A 41 2.89 -13.62 -8.76
C ASP A 41 3.82 -12.43 -8.47
N ILE A 42 4.44 -12.40 -7.28
CA ILE A 42 5.45 -11.41 -6.89
C ILE A 42 6.70 -12.07 -6.30
N LEU A 43 7.83 -11.36 -6.36
CA LEU A 43 9.03 -11.66 -5.60
C LEU A 43 8.86 -11.24 -4.14
N SER A 44 9.58 -11.90 -3.23
CA SER A 44 9.59 -11.46 -1.83
C SER A 44 10.26 -10.10 -1.68
N LEU A 45 9.83 -9.35 -0.68
CA LEU A 45 10.44 -8.06 -0.35
C LEU A 45 11.95 -8.20 -0.10
N GLU A 46 12.40 -9.28 0.55
CA GLU A 46 13.82 -9.54 0.78
C GLU A 46 14.62 -9.62 -0.53
N VAL A 47 14.09 -10.27 -1.56
CA VAL A 47 14.72 -10.37 -2.87
C VAL A 47 14.80 -8.99 -3.52
N ILE A 48 13.72 -8.20 -3.46
CA ILE A 48 13.68 -6.84 -3.98
C ILE A 48 14.73 -5.96 -3.29
N LEU A 49 14.74 -5.92 -1.95
CA LEU A 49 15.67 -5.09 -1.19
C LEU A 49 17.14 -5.52 -1.42
N THR A 50 17.39 -6.82 -1.60
CA THR A 50 18.72 -7.34 -1.93
C THR A 50 19.21 -6.83 -3.29
N LYS A 51 18.31 -6.74 -4.29
CA LYS A 51 18.62 -6.18 -5.61
C LYS A 51 18.89 -4.68 -5.56
N LEU A 52 18.18 -3.93 -4.70
CA LEU A 52 18.28 -2.47 -4.62
C LEU A 52 19.54 -2.01 -3.87
N ARG A 53 19.92 -2.71 -2.81
CA ARG A 53 20.98 -2.29 -1.86
C ARG A 53 22.32 -1.88 -2.50
N PRO A 54 22.84 -2.54 -3.55
CA PRO A 54 24.11 -2.13 -4.17
C PRO A 54 24.06 -0.77 -4.88
N ARG A 55 22.88 -0.36 -5.34
CA ARG A 55 22.69 0.85 -6.15
C ARG A 55 22.08 2.00 -5.36
N TYR A 56 21.30 1.68 -4.34
CA TYR A 56 20.64 2.63 -3.44
C TYR A 56 21.00 2.27 -1.99
N PRO A 57 22.26 2.55 -1.56
CA PRO A 57 22.63 2.37 -0.18
C PRO A 57 21.89 3.38 0.70
N GLY A 58 21.36 2.94 1.83
CA GLY A 58 20.62 3.83 2.71
C GLY A 58 19.73 3.08 3.68
N LYS A 59 18.93 3.84 4.41
CA LYS A 59 17.90 3.32 5.29
C LYS A 59 16.57 3.30 4.53
N ILE A 60 15.88 2.16 4.56
CA ILE A 60 14.50 2.07 4.05
C ILE A 60 13.61 2.89 5.00
N LEU A 61 12.89 3.85 4.43
CA LEU A 61 11.89 4.64 5.13
C LEU A 61 10.52 3.99 5.06
N ASP A 62 10.14 3.57 3.85
CA ASP A 62 8.85 2.95 3.61
C ASP A 62 8.90 1.90 2.49
N VAL A 63 7.95 0.97 2.54
CA VAL A 63 7.69 -0.04 1.52
C VAL A 63 6.19 -0.28 1.41
N GLU A 64 5.65 -0.02 0.24
CA GLU A 64 4.25 -0.32 -0.08
C GLU A 64 4.14 -1.32 -1.25
N LEU A 65 3.10 -2.15 -1.23
CA LEU A 65 2.74 -3.02 -2.35
C LEU A 65 1.45 -2.47 -2.96
N GLU A 66 1.53 -1.98 -4.19
CA GLU A 66 0.40 -1.31 -4.83
C GLU A 66 0.03 -1.95 -6.17
N THR A 67 -1.20 -1.72 -6.62
CA THR A 67 -1.61 -2.03 -7.99
C THR A 67 -1.78 -0.74 -8.77
N LYS A 68 -0.88 -0.47 -9.74
CA LYS A 68 -0.95 0.67 -10.66
C LYS A 68 -1.08 0.18 -12.10
N SER A 69 -2.14 0.62 -12.79
CA SER A 69 -2.39 0.26 -14.20
C SER A 69 -2.32 -1.25 -14.48
N ASP A 70 -3.06 -2.03 -13.68
CA ASP A 70 -3.12 -3.51 -13.76
C ASP A 70 -1.77 -4.22 -13.52
N ARG A 71 -0.79 -3.51 -12.94
CA ARG A 71 0.51 -4.06 -12.54
C ARG A 71 0.70 -3.93 -11.04
N ILE A 72 1.17 -5.01 -10.43
CA ILE A 72 1.58 -5.02 -9.03
C ILE A 72 3.01 -4.48 -8.93
N ILE A 73 3.22 -3.52 -8.06
CA ILE A 73 4.49 -2.83 -7.90
C ILE A 73 4.86 -2.73 -6.42
N TYR A 74 6.15 -2.72 -6.15
CA TYR A 74 6.68 -2.21 -4.90
C TYR A 74 7.00 -0.72 -5.06
N GLU A 75 6.58 0.09 -4.10
CA GLU A 75 7.05 1.45 -3.91
C GLU A 75 8.01 1.43 -2.71
N VAL A 76 9.26 1.85 -2.91
CA VAL A 76 10.30 1.78 -1.87
C VAL A 76 10.94 3.14 -1.73
N GLU A 77 10.91 3.69 -0.51
CA GLU A 77 11.60 4.92 -0.15
C GLU A 77 12.90 4.63 0.60
N ILE A 78 14.01 5.21 0.13
CA ILE A 78 15.35 4.99 0.70
C ILE A 78 15.99 6.34 0.97
N VAL A 79 16.37 6.60 2.23
CA VAL A 79 17.16 7.78 2.58
C VAL A 79 18.66 7.46 2.57
N GLY A 80 19.41 8.20 1.76
CA GLY A 80 20.86 8.14 1.70
C GLY A 80 21.53 8.78 2.92
N SER A 81 22.84 8.57 3.08
CA SER A 81 23.63 9.20 4.16
C SER A 81 23.75 10.72 4.00
N ASP A 82 23.50 11.22 2.80
CA ASP A 82 23.39 12.64 2.46
C ASP A 82 22.02 13.24 2.81
N GLY A 83 21.07 12.42 3.28
CA GLY A 83 19.72 12.84 3.62
C GLY A 83 18.76 12.89 2.43
N VAL A 84 19.22 12.54 1.22
CA VAL A 84 18.38 12.53 0.01
C VAL A 84 17.46 11.31 0.03
N VAL A 85 16.18 11.49 -0.27
CA VAL A 85 15.20 10.40 -0.35
C VAL A 85 15.04 9.98 -1.81
N HIS A 86 15.20 8.68 -2.06
CA HIS A 86 14.94 8.05 -3.34
C HIS A 86 13.65 7.25 -3.27
N GLU A 87 12.66 7.65 -4.05
CA GLU A 87 11.40 6.93 -4.24
C GLU A 87 11.54 6.04 -5.49
N LEU A 88 11.39 4.73 -5.30
CA LEU A 88 11.59 3.73 -6.34
C LEU A 88 10.30 2.96 -6.59
N TYR A 89 9.91 2.87 -7.86
CA TYR A 89 8.78 2.06 -8.32
C TYR A 89 9.34 0.83 -9.01
N ILE A 90 9.07 -0.35 -8.46
CA ILE A 90 9.65 -1.61 -8.91
C ILE A 90 8.54 -2.57 -9.31
N ASP A 91 8.68 -3.23 -10.46
CA ASP A 91 7.79 -4.30 -10.87
C ASP A 91 7.88 -5.48 -9.88
N ALA A 92 6.78 -5.83 -9.22
CA ALA A 92 6.81 -6.79 -8.12
C ALA A 92 7.14 -8.22 -8.60
N LYS A 93 6.88 -8.55 -9.87
CA LYS A 93 7.10 -9.88 -10.44
C LYS A 93 8.54 -10.11 -10.90
N THR A 94 9.16 -9.08 -11.47
CA THR A 94 10.49 -9.16 -12.08
C THR A 94 11.59 -8.55 -11.20
N GLY A 95 11.22 -7.58 -10.36
CA GLY A 95 12.14 -6.75 -9.60
C GLY A 95 12.82 -5.66 -10.44
N ASP A 96 12.29 -5.34 -11.62
CA ASP A 96 12.82 -4.29 -12.48
C ASP A 96 12.36 -2.92 -11.99
N ILE A 97 13.29 -1.95 -11.91
CA ILE A 97 12.96 -0.56 -11.57
C ILE A 97 12.26 0.07 -12.77
N LEU A 98 10.98 0.40 -12.61
CA LEU A 98 10.14 1.05 -13.61
C LEU A 98 10.36 2.56 -13.60
N ARG A 99 10.55 3.14 -12.41
CA ARG A 99 10.77 4.57 -12.22
C ARG A 99 11.56 4.82 -10.93
N SER A 100 12.35 5.88 -10.93
CA SER A 100 12.95 6.44 -9.73
C SER A 100 12.73 7.94 -9.70
N LYS A 101 12.45 8.50 -8.52
CA LYS A 101 12.44 9.94 -8.26
C LYS A 101 13.34 10.25 -7.06
N VAL A 102 13.82 11.48 -7.01
CA VAL A 102 14.36 12.07 -5.80
C VAL A 102 13.24 12.91 -5.21
N ASP A 103 12.96 12.72 -3.93
CA ASP A 103 12.03 13.54 -3.17
C ASP A 103 12.84 14.53 -2.31
N ASP A 104 12.45 15.81 -2.36
CA ASP A 104 13.18 16.97 -1.80
C ASP A 104 12.60 17.44 -0.45
#